data_AF-A0A6B2NJ45-F1
#
_entry.id   AF-A0A6B2NJ45-F1
#
_cell.length_a   1.000
_cell.length_b   1.000
_cell.length_c   1.000
_cell.angle_alpha   90.00
_cell.angle_beta   90.00
_cell.angle_gamma   90.00
#
_symmetry.space_group_name_H-M   'P 1'
#
loop_
_entity.id
_entity.type
_entity.pdbx_description
1 polymer ?
#
loop_
_entity_poly.entity_id
_entity_poly.type
_entity_poly.pdbx_seq_one_letter_code
_entity_poly.pdbx_strand_id
1 'polypeptide(L)'
;MPEPIDPTPISAEDIRRQLDRILGFPELQSSDRRREMLRYVVEESLAGREGELKATTIAMAVFGRGSDFDQQSDPVVRLEARKLRRDLDNYYAESGRDDPIRISIPKGRYCPKFDVQQGVVPWAEPAAVKSDRTGDREPGLNKRFTLGPGIIIAAGAAFVAALFLWTMRPESGVSKSNVVSDQSVAILVEEFGVRTSGEIEALVTSGLTNEVAAALIRFPDLAVHLSHDKSTNAAGGVTPKGQAIKTEFTVTGDVWREEGRLFIRAELLRRHDAKVLWSERYIGDAENLSITGILDTISSDIAAAIGQQYGYALRDVRATRLPDQNDPSLRGFACVASAQIYRRTYHRDEYQAARDCLEATVREDPDYVRAWAMLAYLRNDAARFGHEQNLSREAAFDLARQAASRALDLDPQDTDALQAMSHVEQYAGDIERSIEFARRAVEVNPNDPAALANLAIRYGVAGRFDDGVPIMRRAIERSVAPPPFYFHLLAADHLIKNEWSELLWAAERGSGDGWSFGQALLVIAHRKLSNEQAAREAYLRMAELDPPLADDPKAWLEGHNMPPVLVEAVYKGLSDARAAFGE
;
A
#
# COMPACT_ATOMS: atom_id res chain seq x y z
N MET A 1 -31.67 37.90 -5.42
CA MET A 1 -30.30 37.34 -5.31
C MET A 1 -29.66 38.02 -4.11
N PRO A 2 -29.23 37.29 -3.06
CA PRO A 2 -28.36 37.89 -2.06
C PRO A 2 -26.94 38.02 -2.65
N GLU A 3 -26.27 39.12 -2.33
CA GLU A 3 -24.89 39.43 -2.75
C GLU A 3 -23.87 38.41 -2.21
N PRO A 4 -22.75 38.17 -2.92
CA PRO A 4 -21.64 37.36 -2.41
C PRO A 4 -20.95 38.10 -1.26
N ILE A 5 -20.85 37.46 -0.10
CA ILE A 5 -20.01 37.92 1.01
C ILE A 5 -18.56 37.61 0.64
N ASP A 6 -17.74 38.65 0.51
CA ASP A 6 -16.30 38.53 0.27
C ASP A 6 -15.63 37.92 1.53
N PRO A 7 -14.77 36.89 1.42
CA PRO A 7 -14.15 36.26 2.59
C PRO A 7 -13.15 37.22 3.25
N THR A 8 -13.37 37.53 4.53
CA THR A 8 -12.47 38.33 5.35
C THR A 8 -11.05 37.73 5.33
N PRO A 9 -9.99 38.52 5.06
CA PRO A 9 -8.63 38.01 5.07
C PRO A 9 -8.20 37.59 6.49
N ILE A 10 -7.54 36.43 6.61
CA ILE A 10 -7.00 35.90 7.88
C ILE A 10 -5.97 36.89 8.44
N SER A 11 -6.16 37.39 9.67
CA SER A 11 -5.17 38.30 10.27
C SER A 11 -3.97 37.53 10.84
N ALA A 12 -2.79 38.17 10.86
CA ALA A 12 -1.59 37.59 11.48
C ALA A 12 -1.77 37.29 12.98
N GLU A 13 -2.65 38.04 13.66
CA GLU A 13 -2.98 37.83 15.07
C GLU A 13 -3.81 36.55 15.28
N ASP A 14 -4.66 36.20 14.31
CA ASP A 14 -5.46 34.98 14.38
C ASP A 14 -4.62 33.72 14.16
N ILE A 15 -3.64 33.81 13.25
CA ILE A 15 -2.67 32.73 13.02
C ILE A 15 -1.82 32.49 14.28
N ARG A 16 -1.38 33.54 14.97
CA ARG A 16 -0.63 33.41 16.23
C ARG A 16 -1.48 32.79 17.35
N ARG A 17 -2.74 33.20 17.47
CA ARG A 17 -3.67 32.57 18.43
C ARG A 17 -3.87 31.08 18.15
N GLN A 18 -4.00 30.71 16.88
CA GLN A 18 -4.09 29.29 16.50
C GLN A 18 -2.80 28.53 16.80
N LEU A 19 -1.63 29.13 16.51
CA LEU A 19 -0.34 28.55 16.85
C LEU A 19 -0.19 28.27 18.35
N ASP A 20 -0.57 29.23 19.20
CA ASP A 20 -0.48 29.04 20.66
C ASP A 20 -1.43 27.94 21.16
N ARG A 21 -2.61 27.77 20.55
CA ARG A 21 -3.52 26.65 20.86
C ARG A 21 -2.91 25.29 20.51
N ILE A 22 -2.26 25.19 19.34
CA ILE A 22 -1.55 23.96 18.93
C ILE A 22 -0.40 23.67 19.89
N LEU A 23 0.41 24.67 20.23
CA LEU A 23 1.59 24.49 21.08
C LEU A 23 1.24 24.22 22.55
N GLY A 24 0.05 24.65 23.00
CA GLY A 24 -0.48 24.38 24.34
C GLY A 24 -1.14 23.01 24.50
N PHE A 25 -1.29 22.23 23.43
CA PHE A 25 -1.96 20.92 23.47
C PHE A 25 -1.05 19.83 24.07
N PRO A 26 -1.38 19.27 25.25
CA PRO A 26 -0.50 18.33 25.96
C PRO A 26 -0.27 17.01 25.22
N GLU A 27 -1.23 16.60 24.40
CA GLU A 27 -1.20 15.35 23.61
C GLU A 27 -0.51 15.54 22.25
N LEU A 28 -0.11 16.76 21.89
CA LEU A 28 0.84 16.97 20.82
C LEU A 28 2.15 16.32 21.30
N GLN A 29 2.41 15.07 20.90
CA GLN A 29 3.64 14.31 21.16
C GLN A 29 4.86 14.96 20.47
N SER A 30 4.94 16.28 20.47
CA SER A 30 5.98 17.11 19.90
C SER A 30 7.13 17.22 20.90
N SER A 31 8.34 16.89 20.45
CA SER A 31 9.55 17.26 21.19
C SER A 31 9.66 18.79 21.25
N ASP A 32 10.40 19.34 22.21
CA ASP A 32 10.62 20.78 22.31
C ASP A 32 11.15 21.37 20.99
N ARG A 33 12.00 20.61 20.29
CA ARG A 33 12.52 20.96 18.95
C ARG A 33 11.44 21.07 17.87
N ARG A 34 10.37 20.26 17.91
CA ARG A 34 9.26 20.39 16.94
C ARG A 34 8.38 21.59 17.23
N ARG A 35 8.20 21.93 18.50
CA ARG A 35 7.50 23.16 18.91
C ARG A 35 8.26 24.40 18.45
N GLU A 36 9.58 24.40 18.63
CA GLU A 36 10.48 25.43 18.11
C GLU A 36 10.43 25.51 16.58
N MET A 37 10.45 24.36 15.88
CA MET A 37 10.34 24.31 14.42
C MET A 37 9.02 24.89 13.93
N LEU A 38 7.88 24.51 14.52
CA LEU A 38 6.56 25.03 14.15
C LEU A 38 6.47 26.53 14.38
N ARG A 39 6.94 27.00 15.55
CA ARG A 39 6.96 28.43 15.88
C ARG A 39 7.81 29.22 14.89
N TYR A 40 9.01 28.71 14.57
CA TYR A 40 9.93 29.34 13.64
C TYR A 40 9.32 29.47 12.24
N VAL A 41 8.80 28.39 11.65
CA VAL A 41 8.28 28.45 10.28
C VAL A 41 7.03 29.33 10.14
N VAL A 42 6.19 29.41 11.19
CA VAL A 42 5.00 30.27 11.19
C VAL A 42 5.39 31.75 11.32
N GLU A 43 6.26 32.12 12.26
CA GLU A 43 6.67 33.52 12.43
C GLU A 43 7.46 34.06 11.23
N GLU A 44 8.33 33.24 10.63
CA GLU A 44 9.06 33.63 9.41
C GLU A 44 8.12 33.82 8.21
N SER A 45 7.05 33.03 8.12
CA SER A 45 6.02 33.21 7.08
C SER A 45 5.19 34.47 7.32
N LEU A 46 4.78 34.73 8.56
CA LEU A 46 4.09 35.97 8.94
C LEU A 46 4.94 37.22 8.72
N ALA A 47 6.26 37.10 8.77
CA ALA A 47 7.21 38.18 8.48
C ALA A 47 7.55 38.33 6.98
N GLY A 48 6.91 37.55 6.10
CA GLY A 48 7.11 37.62 4.65
C GLY A 48 8.40 36.99 4.13
N ARG A 49 9.09 36.16 4.93
CA ARG A 49 10.37 35.51 4.59
C ARG A 49 10.21 34.06 4.15
N GLU A 50 9.10 33.72 3.50
CA GLU A 50 8.77 32.35 3.07
C GLU A 50 9.84 31.73 2.14
N GLY A 51 10.51 32.55 1.32
CA GLY A 51 11.58 32.12 0.42
C GLY A 51 12.86 31.65 1.10
N GLU A 52 13.02 31.95 2.39
CA GLU A 52 14.19 31.59 3.20
C GLU A 52 13.98 30.30 4.02
N LEU A 53 12.75 29.77 4.04
CA LEU A 53 12.39 28.52 4.72
C LEU A 53 12.88 27.28 3.95
N LYS A 54 14.20 27.16 3.84
CA LYS A 54 14.92 26.00 3.29
C LYS A 54 15.40 25.09 4.42
N ALA A 55 15.70 23.84 4.08
CA ALA A 55 16.19 22.86 5.05
C ALA A 55 17.44 23.34 5.79
N THR A 56 18.36 24.00 5.08
CA THR A 56 19.61 24.56 5.63
C THR A 56 19.35 25.65 6.67
N THR A 57 18.46 26.62 6.37
CA THR A 57 18.12 27.72 7.29
C THR A 57 17.47 27.20 8.57
N ILE A 58 16.56 26.24 8.44
CA ILE A 58 15.89 25.61 9.58
C ILE A 58 16.87 24.77 10.41
N ALA A 59 17.79 24.04 9.75
CA ALA A 59 18.83 23.27 10.44
C ALA A 59 19.70 24.16 11.33
N MET A 60 20.09 25.34 10.84
CA MET A 60 20.88 26.30 11.60
C MET A 60 20.06 26.98 12.71
N ALA A 61 18.88 27.51 12.37
CA ALA A 61 18.08 28.33 13.27
C ALA A 61 17.38 27.54 14.39
N VAL A 62 16.98 26.30 14.13
CA VAL A 62 16.19 25.47 15.07
C VAL A 62 17.01 24.31 15.62
N PHE A 63 17.86 23.69 14.80
CA PHE A 63 18.60 22.48 15.19
C PHE A 63 20.07 22.73 15.54
N GLY A 64 20.52 23.98 15.53
CA GLY A 64 21.87 24.38 15.90
C GLY A 64 22.97 23.79 15.02
N ARG A 65 22.67 23.48 13.75
CA ARG A 65 23.65 22.96 12.79
C ARG A 65 24.53 24.07 12.22
N GLY A 66 25.76 23.72 11.80
CA GLY A 66 26.70 24.65 11.19
C GLY A 66 26.34 25.02 9.75
N SER A 67 27.06 25.99 9.18
CA SER A 67 26.88 26.43 7.78
C SER A 67 27.30 25.38 6.74
N ASP A 68 27.96 24.32 7.18
CA ASP A 68 28.37 23.12 6.42
C ASP A 68 27.30 22.02 6.39
N PHE A 69 26.11 22.27 6.95
CA PHE A 69 25.01 21.32 6.95
C PHE A 69 24.60 20.86 5.55
N ASP A 70 24.66 19.54 5.33
CA ASP A 70 24.16 18.88 4.13
C ASP A 70 22.89 18.05 4.42
N GLN A 71 21.82 18.41 3.72
CA GLN A 71 20.50 17.79 3.84
C GLN A 71 20.41 16.35 3.28
N GLN A 72 21.40 15.91 2.50
CA GLN A 72 21.45 14.53 1.99
C GLN A 72 21.99 13.57 3.06
N SER A 73 23.02 13.98 3.79
CA SER A 73 23.66 13.18 4.85
C SER A 73 22.99 13.31 6.22
N ASP A 74 22.44 14.48 6.58
CA ASP A 74 21.69 14.68 7.83
C ASP A 74 20.20 14.93 7.56
N PRO A 75 19.32 13.92 7.76
CA PRO A 75 17.90 14.04 7.47
C PRO A 75 17.10 14.71 8.61
N VAL A 76 17.72 15.33 9.62
CA VAL A 76 17.03 15.85 10.82
C VAL A 76 15.85 16.77 10.47
N VAL A 77 16.03 17.75 9.59
CA VAL A 77 14.98 18.73 9.26
C VAL A 77 13.83 18.08 8.50
N ARG A 78 14.11 17.14 7.59
CA ARG A 78 13.08 16.43 6.82
C ARG A 78 12.30 15.41 7.66
N LEU A 79 12.97 14.74 8.61
CA LEU A 79 12.33 13.82 9.55
C LEU A 79 11.43 14.57 10.54
N GLU A 80 11.91 15.67 11.12
CA GLU A 80 11.13 16.47 12.06
C GLU A 80 9.97 17.20 11.37
N ALA A 81 10.12 17.64 10.11
CA ALA A 81 9.01 18.13 9.32
C ALA A 81 7.96 17.04 9.01
N ARG A 82 8.37 15.78 8.78
CA ARG A 82 7.42 14.67 8.57
C ARG A 82 6.61 14.38 9.83
N LYS A 83 7.26 14.35 10.99
CA LYS A 83 6.61 14.18 12.29
C LYS A 83 5.69 15.36 12.61
N LEU A 84 6.16 16.60 12.41
CA LEU A 84 5.37 17.81 12.63
C LEU A 84 4.09 17.85 11.78
N ARG A 85 4.14 17.40 10.52
CA ARG A 85 2.94 17.27 9.68
C ARG A 85 1.92 16.29 10.28
N ARG A 86 2.40 15.11 10.72
CA ARG A 86 1.56 14.11 11.38
C ARG A 86 0.97 14.65 12.70
N ASP A 87 1.76 15.37 13.49
CA ASP A 87 1.32 15.96 14.75
C ASP A 87 0.22 17.01 14.51
N LEU A 88 0.35 17.83 13.45
CA LEU A 88 -0.70 18.77 13.02
C LEU A 88 -1.95 18.03 12.52
N ASP A 89 -1.79 16.98 11.71
CA ASP A 89 -2.92 16.19 11.20
C ASP A 89 -3.70 15.51 12.34
N ASN A 90 -3.00 14.96 13.34
CA ASN A 90 -3.61 14.39 14.54
C ASN A 90 -4.35 15.46 15.37
N TYR A 91 -3.71 16.62 15.58
CA TYR A 91 -4.35 17.73 16.29
C TYR A 91 -5.67 18.15 15.65
N TYR A 92 -5.71 18.34 14.33
CA TYR A 92 -6.94 18.73 13.61
C TYR A 92 -7.94 17.58 13.40
N ALA A 93 -7.53 16.32 13.59
CA ALA A 93 -8.44 15.17 13.59
C ALA A 93 -9.21 15.03 14.92
N GLU A 94 -8.64 15.54 16.01
CA GLU A 94 -9.17 15.45 17.37
C GLU A 94 -9.55 16.84 17.89
N SER A 95 -8.71 17.45 18.73
CA SER A 95 -9.00 18.64 19.52
C SER A 95 -9.11 19.95 18.73
N GLY A 96 -8.46 20.03 17.56
CA GLY A 96 -8.49 21.18 16.66
C GLY A 96 -9.56 21.10 15.57
N ARG A 97 -10.44 20.09 15.60
CA ARG A 97 -11.44 19.84 14.54
C ARG A 97 -12.32 21.06 14.25
N ASP A 98 -12.70 21.79 15.30
CA ASP A 98 -13.57 22.97 15.23
C ASP A 98 -12.80 24.29 15.33
N ASP A 99 -11.47 24.27 15.14
CA ASP A 99 -10.67 25.49 15.18
C ASP A 99 -10.79 26.28 13.88
N PRO A 100 -10.93 27.62 13.97
CA PRO A 100 -11.30 28.45 12.83
C PRO A 100 -10.22 28.54 11.75
N ILE A 101 -8.95 28.32 12.13
CA ILE A 101 -7.80 28.36 11.24
C ILE A 101 -7.12 27.00 11.26
N ARG A 102 -6.85 26.45 10.08
CA ARG A 102 -6.00 25.27 9.92
C ARG A 102 -4.61 25.71 9.47
N ILE A 103 -3.61 25.39 10.30
CA ILE A 103 -2.19 25.52 9.96
C ILE A 103 -1.71 24.18 9.41
N SER A 104 -1.29 24.13 8.14
CA SER A 104 -0.74 22.93 7.50
C SER A 104 0.63 23.18 6.89
N ILE A 105 1.49 22.17 6.76
CA ILE A 105 2.80 22.28 6.09
C ILE A 105 2.82 21.30 4.91
N PRO A 106 2.77 21.77 3.65
CA PRO A 106 2.74 20.90 2.47
C PRO A 106 3.93 19.94 2.38
N LYS A 107 3.72 18.77 1.76
CA LYS A 107 4.81 17.80 1.49
C LYS A 107 5.86 18.44 0.56
N GLY A 108 7.14 18.21 0.86
CA GLY A 108 8.26 18.76 0.08
C GLY A 108 8.59 20.23 0.31
N ARG A 109 7.83 20.95 1.17
CA ARG A 109 8.07 22.36 1.52
C ARG A 109 8.03 22.55 3.04
N TYR A 110 8.59 23.66 3.51
CA TYR A 110 8.56 24.04 4.94
C TYR A 110 7.68 25.24 5.24
N CYS A 111 7.24 25.96 4.21
CA CYS A 111 6.31 27.07 4.35
C CYS A 111 4.92 26.56 4.77
N PRO A 112 4.38 26.97 5.94
CA PRO A 112 3.02 26.70 6.32
C PRO A 112 2.00 27.36 5.39
N LYS A 113 0.80 26.78 5.33
CA LYS A 113 -0.41 27.34 4.74
C LYS A 113 -1.45 27.57 5.84
N PHE A 114 -2.23 28.62 5.67
CA PHE A 114 -3.26 29.05 6.61
C PHE A 114 -4.61 29.07 5.90
N ASP A 115 -5.51 28.16 6.28
CA ASP A 115 -6.83 28.01 5.66
C ASP A 115 -7.93 28.29 6.69
N VAL A 116 -8.97 29.03 6.32
CA VAL A 116 -10.18 29.20 7.17
C VAL A 116 -11.04 27.95 7.04
N GLN A 117 -11.36 27.30 8.15
CA GLN A 117 -12.28 26.15 8.15
C GLN A 117 -13.74 26.65 8.07
N GLN A 118 -14.47 26.30 7.00
CA GLN A 118 -15.87 26.73 6.84
C GLN A 118 -16.80 25.97 7.80
N GLY A 119 -17.58 26.71 8.59
CA GLY A 119 -18.55 26.17 9.56
C GLY A 119 -18.42 26.71 10.97
N VAL A 120 -17.37 27.51 11.26
CA VAL A 120 -17.11 28.07 12.60
C VAL A 120 -17.13 29.59 12.51
N VAL A 121 -18.00 30.23 13.30
CA VAL A 121 -18.08 31.70 13.38
C VAL A 121 -16.80 32.22 14.08
N PRO A 122 -16.00 33.11 13.45
CA PRO A 122 -14.88 33.74 14.11
C PRO A 122 -15.38 34.68 15.19
N TRP A 123 -15.13 34.30 16.43
CA TRP A 123 -15.03 35.13 17.64
C TRP A 123 -16.08 36.23 17.78
N ALA A 124 -17.20 35.88 18.43
CA ALA A 124 -17.94 36.88 19.19
C ALA A 124 -17.21 37.10 20.52
N GLU A 125 -16.78 38.35 20.79
CA GLU A 125 -16.45 38.79 22.15
C GLU A 125 -17.61 38.47 23.11
N PRO A 126 -17.35 38.17 24.40
CA PRO A 126 -18.43 37.91 25.34
C PRO A 126 -19.26 39.18 25.50
N ALA A 127 -20.47 39.18 24.93
CA ALA A 127 -21.42 40.25 25.15
C ALA A 127 -21.74 40.32 26.65
N ALA A 128 -21.37 41.45 27.24
CA ALA A 128 -21.62 41.77 28.63
C ALA A 128 -23.09 41.52 29.02
N VAL A 129 -23.25 40.83 30.16
CA VAL A 129 -24.51 40.72 30.88
C VAL A 129 -25.10 42.12 31.07
N LYS A 130 -26.25 42.39 30.47
CA LYS A 130 -27.16 43.46 30.88
C LYS A 130 -28.46 42.86 31.36
N SER A 131 -28.64 42.91 32.67
CA SER A 131 -29.94 42.89 33.32
C SER A 131 -30.72 44.13 32.88
N ASP A 132 -31.97 43.97 32.42
CA ASP A 132 -33.06 44.71 33.06
C ASP A 132 -34.44 44.07 32.82
N ARG A 133 -35.32 44.38 33.76
CA ARG A 133 -36.64 43.87 34.09
C ARG A 133 -37.76 44.41 33.19
N THR A 134 -38.91 43.72 33.29
CA THR A 134 -40.32 44.20 33.18
C THR A 134 -40.72 44.88 31.87
N GLY A 135 -41.86 44.62 31.24
CA GLY A 135 -43.09 43.95 31.58
C GLY A 135 -44.09 44.26 30.47
N ASP A 136 -45.32 43.80 30.69
CA ASP A 136 -46.55 44.10 29.97
C ASP A 136 -46.98 43.25 28.77
N ARG A 137 -48.25 42.87 28.89
CA ARG A 137 -49.02 41.85 28.19
C ARG A 137 -50.12 42.55 27.38
N GLU A 138 -50.37 42.01 26.18
CA GLU A 138 -51.67 41.86 25.48
C GLU A 138 -52.38 43.07 24.83
N PRO A 139 -53.39 42.89 23.92
CA PRO A 139 -53.90 41.67 23.24
C PRO A 139 -54.25 41.78 21.71
N GLY A 140 -54.39 40.62 21.05
CA GLY A 140 -55.45 40.18 20.10
C GLY A 140 -55.76 40.90 18.76
N LEU A 141 -55.92 40.13 17.65
CA LEU A 141 -57.22 39.91 16.94
C LEU A 141 -57.07 39.06 15.65
N ASN A 142 -57.90 38.02 15.52
CA ASN A 142 -58.07 37.17 14.33
C ASN A 142 -58.71 37.91 13.15
N LYS A 143 -58.35 37.55 11.90
CA LYS A 143 -59.30 37.51 10.77
C LYS A 143 -58.85 36.58 9.63
N ARG A 144 -59.79 35.72 9.23
CA ARG A 144 -59.77 34.74 8.14
C ARG A 144 -59.67 35.43 6.77
N PHE A 145 -58.95 34.82 5.82
CA PHE A 145 -59.03 35.18 4.39
C PHE A 145 -59.49 33.97 3.56
N THR A 146 -60.57 34.18 2.82
CA THR A 146 -61.18 33.29 1.83
C THR A 146 -60.47 33.46 0.48
N LEU A 147 -60.03 32.35 -0.14
CA LEU A 147 -59.42 32.33 -1.48
C LEU A 147 -60.50 32.40 -2.58
N GLY A 148 -60.32 33.31 -3.55
CA GLY A 148 -61.02 33.35 -4.83
C GLY A 148 -60.24 32.64 -5.97
N PRO A 149 -60.88 32.38 -7.13
CA PRO A 149 -60.51 31.31 -8.07
C PRO A 149 -59.37 31.63 -9.05
N GLY A 150 -58.41 32.50 -8.68
CA GLY A 150 -57.26 32.85 -9.52
C GLY A 150 -56.05 31.92 -9.41
N ILE A 151 -56.03 31.00 -8.43
CA ILE A 151 -54.83 30.21 -8.07
C ILE A 151 -54.74 28.86 -8.81
N ILE A 152 -55.84 28.39 -9.42
CA ILE A 152 -55.88 27.05 -10.03
C ILE A 152 -55.10 26.98 -11.35
N ILE A 153 -55.01 28.09 -12.10
CA ILE A 153 -54.29 28.11 -13.40
C ILE A 153 -52.77 28.22 -13.19
N ALA A 154 -52.31 28.97 -12.18
CA ALA A 154 -50.90 29.07 -11.85
C ALA A 154 -50.33 27.76 -11.26
N ALA A 155 -51.13 27.02 -10.48
CA ALA A 155 -50.75 25.72 -9.94
C ALA A 155 -50.61 24.63 -11.03
N GLY A 156 -51.47 24.67 -12.06
CA GLY A 156 -51.40 23.74 -13.19
C GLY A 156 -50.13 23.92 -14.03
N ALA A 157 -49.75 25.16 -14.35
CA ALA A 157 -48.54 25.45 -15.10
C ALA A 157 -47.26 25.12 -14.31
N ALA A 158 -47.25 25.37 -12.99
CA ALA A 158 -46.15 24.98 -12.11
C ALA A 158 -46.01 23.46 -11.99
N PHE A 159 -47.12 22.71 -12.00
CA PHE A 159 -47.09 21.25 -11.94
C PHE A 159 -46.54 20.62 -13.22
N VAL A 160 -46.92 21.12 -14.39
CA VAL A 160 -46.38 20.63 -15.68
C VAL A 160 -44.91 20.99 -15.83
N ALA A 161 -44.49 22.19 -15.42
CA ALA A 161 -43.08 22.58 -15.41
C ALA A 161 -42.25 21.74 -14.42
N ALA A 162 -42.81 21.43 -13.23
CA ALA A 162 -42.17 20.55 -12.26
C ALA A 162 -42.08 19.10 -12.76
N LEU A 163 -43.10 18.61 -13.47
CA LEU A 163 -43.10 17.26 -14.06
C LEU A 163 -42.07 17.15 -15.20
N PHE A 164 -41.97 18.19 -16.05
CA PHE A 164 -41.00 18.23 -17.14
C PHE A 164 -39.56 18.36 -16.61
N LEU A 165 -39.34 19.15 -15.55
CA LEU A 165 -38.07 19.23 -14.84
C LEU A 165 -37.73 17.94 -14.08
N TRP A 166 -38.72 17.15 -13.66
CA TRP A 166 -38.52 15.83 -13.04
C TRP A 166 -38.12 14.77 -14.07
N THR A 167 -38.71 14.79 -15.28
CA THR A 167 -38.34 13.86 -16.37
C THR A 167 -37.02 14.21 -17.06
N MET A 168 -36.56 15.46 -16.96
CA MET A 168 -35.30 15.95 -17.55
C MET A 168 -34.17 16.07 -16.52
N ARG A 169 -34.34 15.62 -15.26
CA ARG A 169 -33.19 15.45 -14.39
C ARG A 169 -32.35 14.31 -14.99
N PRO A 170 -31.06 14.51 -15.33
CA PRO A 170 -30.17 13.36 -15.45
C PRO A 170 -30.34 12.59 -14.15
N GLU A 171 -30.41 11.26 -14.21
CA GLU A 171 -30.37 10.42 -13.02
C GLU A 171 -29.12 10.84 -12.24
N SER A 172 -29.27 11.79 -11.32
CA SER A 172 -28.37 11.97 -10.20
C SER A 172 -28.58 10.66 -9.50
N GLY A 173 -27.72 9.69 -9.84
CA GLY A 173 -27.57 8.48 -9.09
C GLY A 173 -27.47 8.96 -7.67
N VAL A 174 -28.57 8.78 -6.93
CA VAL A 174 -28.49 8.49 -5.52
C VAL A 174 -27.40 7.44 -5.52
N SER A 175 -26.23 7.82 -5.03
CA SER A 175 -25.20 6.88 -4.65
C SER A 175 -25.98 5.92 -3.77
N LYS A 176 -26.45 4.81 -4.37
CA LYS A 176 -26.72 3.59 -3.65
C LYS A 176 -25.46 3.51 -2.83
N SER A 177 -25.58 3.64 -1.52
CA SER A 177 -24.48 3.36 -0.61
C SER A 177 -23.83 2.13 -1.20
N ASN A 178 -22.67 2.31 -1.84
CA ASN A 178 -21.99 1.19 -2.44
C ASN A 178 -21.86 0.29 -1.23
N VAL A 179 -22.45 -0.90 -1.32
CA VAL A 179 -21.98 -2.00 -0.52
C VAL A 179 -20.55 -2.13 -1.00
N VAL A 180 -19.65 -1.35 -0.39
CA VAL A 180 -18.22 -1.57 -0.45
C VAL A 180 -18.14 -3.00 0.00
N SER A 181 -17.92 -3.91 -0.94
CA SER A 181 -17.92 -5.32 -0.61
C SER A 181 -16.84 -5.46 0.46
N ASP A 182 -17.24 -5.94 1.64
CA ASP A 182 -16.39 -6.18 2.80
C ASP A 182 -15.48 -7.38 2.48
N GLN A 183 -14.59 -7.19 1.50
CA GLN A 183 -13.64 -8.19 0.99
C GLN A 183 -12.26 -8.07 1.63
N SER A 184 -12.07 -7.10 2.53
CA SER A 184 -10.90 -7.02 3.39
C SER A 184 -10.94 -8.08 4.48
N VAL A 185 -9.79 -8.69 4.74
CA VAL A 185 -9.59 -9.64 5.83
C VAL A 185 -9.41 -8.88 7.13
N ALA A 186 -10.39 -8.97 8.04
CA ALA A 186 -10.36 -8.26 9.31
C ALA A 186 -9.39 -8.94 10.31
N ILE A 187 -8.34 -8.21 10.69
CA ILE A 187 -7.30 -8.64 11.63
C ILE A 187 -7.33 -7.77 12.88
N LEU A 188 -7.39 -8.39 14.06
CA LEU A 188 -7.15 -7.72 15.35
C LEU A 188 -5.68 -7.84 15.73
N VAL A 189 -5.00 -6.73 16.01
CA VAL A 189 -3.69 -6.74 16.66
C VAL A 189 -3.90 -6.56 18.16
N GLU A 190 -3.64 -7.62 18.92
CA GLU A 190 -3.66 -7.61 20.38
C GLU A 190 -2.37 -7.03 20.95
N GLU A 191 -2.46 -6.50 22.18
CA GLU A 191 -1.29 -6.01 22.91
C GLU A 191 -0.32 -7.17 23.16
N PHE A 192 0.93 -7.01 22.73
CA PHE A 192 1.97 -8.00 22.99
C PHE A 192 2.22 -8.09 24.50
N GLY A 193 2.23 -9.31 25.04
CA GLY A 193 2.42 -9.58 26.46
C GLY A 193 3.88 -9.47 26.91
N VAL A 194 4.11 -9.11 28.17
CA VAL A 194 5.44 -9.17 28.80
C VAL A 194 5.49 -10.38 29.73
N ARG A 195 6.40 -11.35 29.49
CA ARG A 195 6.58 -12.49 30.42
C ARG A 195 7.58 -12.21 31.53
N THR A 196 8.58 -11.38 31.26
CA THR A 196 9.59 -10.96 32.25
C THR A 196 9.49 -9.46 32.45
N SER A 197 9.24 -9.03 33.68
CA SER A 197 9.12 -7.61 34.01
C SER A 197 10.44 -6.88 33.84
N GLY A 198 10.43 -5.82 33.02
CA GLY A 198 11.56 -4.94 32.77
C GLY A 198 11.15 -3.79 31.84
N GLU A 199 11.88 -2.67 31.91
CA GLU A 199 11.57 -1.45 31.16
C GLU A 199 11.72 -1.65 29.65
N ILE A 200 12.76 -2.38 29.23
CA ILE A 200 13.02 -2.68 27.82
C ILE A 200 11.91 -3.56 27.24
N GLU A 201 11.52 -4.61 27.96
CA GLU A 201 10.46 -5.53 27.54
C GLU A 201 9.12 -4.79 27.35
N ALA A 202 8.78 -3.86 28.26
CA ALA A 202 7.57 -3.06 28.17
C ALA A 202 7.60 -2.03 27.02
N LEU A 203 8.75 -1.40 26.76
CA LEU A 203 8.93 -0.50 25.62
C LEU A 203 8.81 -1.25 24.29
N VAL A 204 9.39 -2.44 24.21
CA VAL A 204 9.35 -3.29 23.01
C VAL A 204 7.94 -3.81 22.74
N THR A 205 7.18 -4.28 23.75
CA THR A 205 5.81 -4.76 23.53
C THR A 205 4.86 -3.67 23.03
N SER A 206 4.88 -2.50 23.67
CA SER A 206 4.03 -1.37 23.24
C SER A 206 4.42 -0.86 21.85
N GLY A 207 5.72 -0.77 21.57
CA GLY A 207 6.23 -0.42 20.24
C GLY A 207 5.81 -1.42 19.17
N LEU A 208 5.99 -2.72 19.42
CA LEU A 208 5.68 -3.78 18.45
C LEU A 208 4.20 -3.80 18.10
N THR A 209 3.32 -3.67 19.10
CA THR A 209 1.86 -3.67 18.88
C THR A 209 1.47 -2.58 17.86
N ASN A 210 1.99 -1.36 18.04
CA ASN A 210 1.67 -0.23 17.17
C ASN A 210 2.35 -0.34 15.79
N GLU A 211 3.63 -0.71 15.75
CA GLU A 211 4.37 -0.81 14.49
C GLU A 211 3.88 -1.97 13.61
N VAL A 212 3.50 -3.11 14.21
CA VAL A 212 2.86 -4.22 13.48
C VAL A 212 1.56 -3.76 12.85
N ALA A 213 0.70 -3.07 13.60
CA ALA A 213 -0.55 -2.55 13.05
C ALA A 213 -0.29 -1.53 11.93
N ALA A 214 0.66 -0.60 12.12
CA ALA A 214 1.02 0.40 11.11
C ALA A 214 1.61 -0.23 9.84
N ALA A 215 2.36 -1.33 9.96
CA ALA A 215 2.90 -2.09 8.84
C ALA A 215 1.81 -2.90 8.12
N LEU A 216 0.89 -3.53 8.85
CA LEU A 216 -0.21 -4.32 8.28
C LEU A 216 -1.22 -3.46 7.49
N ILE A 217 -1.48 -2.20 7.92
CA ILE A 217 -2.39 -1.26 7.22
C ILE A 217 -1.93 -0.99 5.77
N ARG A 218 -0.64 -1.20 5.46
CA ARG A 218 -0.10 -1.02 4.10
C ARG A 218 -0.48 -2.14 3.13
N PHE A 219 -1.07 -3.23 3.63
CA PHE A 219 -1.60 -4.29 2.80
C PHE A 219 -3.08 -4.01 2.55
N PRO A 220 -3.48 -3.66 1.31
CA PRO A 220 -4.86 -3.23 0.99
C PRO A 220 -5.90 -4.34 1.23
N ASP A 221 -5.44 -5.58 1.38
CA ASP A 221 -6.25 -6.74 1.71
C ASP A 221 -6.69 -6.85 3.17
N LEU A 222 -6.13 -6.03 4.06
CA LEU A 222 -6.30 -6.20 5.49
C LEU A 222 -7.09 -5.02 6.07
N ALA A 223 -8.16 -5.34 6.78
CA ALA A 223 -8.81 -4.39 7.70
C ALA A 223 -8.18 -4.59 9.09
N VAL A 224 -7.26 -3.70 9.46
CA VAL A 224 -6.51 -3.82 10.71
C VAL A 224 -7.19 -3.06 11.84
N HIS A 225 -7.42 -3.74 12.95
CA HIS A 225 -8.00 -3.19 14.16
C HIS A 225 -7.03 -3.38 15.32
N LEU A 226 -6.86 -2.37 16.16
CA LEU A 226 -6.08 -2.48 17.38
C LEU A 226 -7.00 -2.83 18.54
N SER A 227 -6.55 -3.71 19.44
CA SER A 227 -7.22 -3.99 20.72
C SER A 227 -7.03 -2.79 21.67
N HIS A 228 -7.68 -1.67 21.39
CA HIS A 228 -7.79 -0.58 22.35
C HIS A 228 -8.98 -0.89 23.28
N ASP A 229 -8.73 -1.63 24.35
CA ASP A 229 -9.67 -1.65 25.48
C ASP A 229 -8.94 -1.86 26.83
N LYS A 230 -8.25 -0.80 27.27
CA LYS A 230 -8.36 -0.39 28.67
C LYS A 230 -9.29 0.81 28.73
N SER A 231 -10.58 0.58 28.53
CA SER A 231 -11.60 1.35 29.24
C SER A 231 -11.43 1.13 30.74
N THR A 232 -10.36 1.66 31.33
CA THR A 232 -10.37 2.06 32.74
C THR A 232 -11.16 3.36 32.81
N ASN A 233 -12.50 3.24 32.78
CA ASN A 233 -13.33 4.29 33.33
C ASN A 233 -13.03 4.33 34.83
N ALA A 234 -12.40 5.41 35.29
CA ALA A 234 -12.22 5.72 36.71
C ALA A 234 -13.55 6.01 37.44
N ALA A 235 -14.70 5.68 36.85
CA ALA A 235 -16.00 5.68 37.47
C ALA A 235 -16.84 4.61 36.77
N GLY A 236 -17.30 3.59 37.49
CA GLY A 236 -18.03 2.42 36.99
C GLY A 236 -19.35 2.72 36.27
N GLY A 237 -19.29 3.36 35.11
CA GLY A 237 -20.39 3.57 34.19
C GLY A 237 -20.24 2.66 32.97
N VAL A 238 -21.29 1.91 32.67
CA VAL A 238 -21.42 1.06 31.48
C VAL A 238 -21.52 1.95 30.25
N THR A 239 -20.47 1.99 29.44
CA THR A 239 -20.49 2.62 28.11
C THR A 239 -21.34 1.74 27.15
N PRO A 240 -22.14 2.32 26.24
CA PRO A 240 -22.96 1.53 25.32
C PRO A 240 -22.07 0.65 24.44
N LYS A 241 -22.50 -0.60 24.19
CA LYS A 241 -21.83 -1.55 23.28
C LYS A 241 -21.63 -0.90 21.90
N GLY A 242 -20.43 -0.39 21.65
CA GLY A 242 -19.90 -0.30 20.30
C GLY A 242 -20.00 -1.71 19.70
N GLN A 243 -20.60 -1.82 18.52
CA GLN A 243 -20.79 -3.08 17.82
C GLN A 243 -19.41 -3.76 17.73
N ALA A 244 -19.23 -4.88 18.43
CA ALA A 244 -17.94 -5.56 18.49
C ALA A 244 -17.47 -5.81 17.06
N ILE A 245 -16.34 -5.21 16.69
CA ILE A 245 -15.79 -5.37 15.35
C ILE A 245 -15.51 -6.86 15.16
N LYS A 246 -16.19 -7.47 14.18
CA LYS A 246 -16.03 -8.89 13.89
C LYS A 246 -14.73 -9.09 13.13
N THR A 247 -13.65 -9.33 13.86
CA THR A 247 -12.37 -9.74 13.27
C THR A 247 -12.31 -11.25 13.08
N GLU A 248 -11.69 -11.70 12.01
CA GLU A 248 -11.54 -13.12 11.67
C GLU A 248 -10.23 -13.70 12.23
N PHE A 249 -9.18 -12.88 12.20
CA PHE A 249 -7.86 -13.24 12.71
C PHE A 249 -7.42 -12.33 13.85
N THR A 250 -6.49 -12.83 14.65
CA THR A 250 -5.79 -12.09 15.69
C THR A 250 -4.28 -12.26 15.50
N VAL A 251 -3.55 -11.15 15.57
CA VAL A 251 -2.09 -11.14 15.77
C VAL A 251 -1.84 -10.85 17.24
N THR A 252 -1.09 -11.73 17.88
CA THR A 252 -0.72 -11.60 19.29
C THR A 252 0.73 -12.04 19.46
N GLY A 253 1.30 -11.79 20.62
CA GLY A 253 2.67 -12.17 20.88
C GLY A 253 3.08 -11.89 22.31
N ASP A 254 4.31 -12.27 22.61
CA ASP A 254 4.91 -12.01 23.90
C ASP A 254 6.41 -11.76 23.81
N VAL A 255 6.91 -10.99 24.77
CA VAL A 255 8.30 -10.57 24.86
C VAL A 255 8.83 -10.97 26.22
N TRP A 256 10.02 -11.54 26.23
CA TRP A 256 10.71 -11.92 27.46
C TRP A 256 12.22 -11.84 27.29
N ARG A 257 12.93 -11.84 28.41
CA ARG A 257 14.40 -11.79 28.43
C ARG A 257 14.94 -12.97 29.23
N GLU A 258 15.95 -13.62 28.68
CA GLU A 258 16.60 -14.78 29.29
C GLU A 258 18.08 -14.78 28.88
N GLU A 259 18.98 -15.00 29.85
CA GLU A 259 20.44 -15.02 29.63
C GLU A 259 21.00 -13.82 28.84
N GLY A 260 20.48 -12.61 29.10
CA GLY A 260 20.91 -11.39 28.42
C GLY A 260 20.42 -11.25 26.97
N ARG A 261 19.52 -12.13 26.50
CA ARG A 261 18.90 -12.03 25.17
C ARG A 261 17.43 -11.70 25.28
N LEU A 262 16.96 -10.87 24.36
CA LEU A 262 15.54 -10.53 24.22
C LEU A 262 14.89 -11.50 23.25
N PHE A 263 13.80 -12.10 23.66
CA PHE A 263 13.01 -13.04 22.88
C PHE A 263 11.64 -12.47 22.62
N ILE A 264 11.21 -12.56 21.36
CA ILE A 264 9.92 -12.04 20.92
C ILE A 264 9.25 -13.18 20.17
N ARG A 265 8.04 -13.55 20.58
CA ARG A 265 7.18 -14.49 19.86
C ARG A 265 6.00 -13.74 19.29
N ALA A 266 5.69 -13.97 18.02
CA ALA A 266 4.51 -13.45 17.35
C ALA A 266 3.71 -14.59 16.73
N GLU A 267 2.38 -14.51 16.77
CA GLU A 267 1.48 -15.55 16.31
C GLU A 267 0.28 -14.95 15.58
N LEU A 268 -0.15 -15.61 14.51
CA LEU A 268 -1.40 -15.35 13.80
C LEU A 268 -2.38 -16.48 14.12
N LEU A 269 -3.55 -16.12 14.67
CA LEU A 269 -4.60 -17.05 15.07
C LEU A 269 -5.88 -16.76 14.31
N ARG A 270 -6.63 -17.81 13.99
CA ARG A 270 -8.00 -17.71 13.51
C ARG A 270 -8.96 -17.73 14.70
N ARG A 271 -9.83 -16.72 14.81
CA ARG A 271 -10.59 -16.48 16.04
C ARG A 271 -11.73 -17.47 16.28
N HIS A 272 -12.35 -18.01 15.23
CA HIS A 272 -13.54 -18.84 15.40
C HIS A 272 -13.24 -20.23 15.98
N ASP A 273 -12.04 -20.77 15.76
CA ASP A 273 -11.60 -22.09 16.22
C ASP A 273 -10.27 -22.07 16.99
N ALA A 274 -9.71 -20.87 17.24
CA ALA A 274 -8.42 -20.66 17.89
C ALA A 274 -7.24 -21.39 17.21
N LYS A 275 -7.35 -21.71 15.92
CA LYS A 275 -6.26 -22.36 15.18
C LYS A 275 -5.10 -21.38 14.98
N VAL A 276 -3.91 -21.75 15.45
CA VAL A 276 -2.66 -21.03 15.14
C VAL A 276 -2.27 -21.34 13.70
N LEU A 277 -2.24 -20.31 12.87
CA LEU A 277 -1.89 -20.41 11.45
C LEU A 277 -0.39 -20.19 11.20
N TRP A 278 0.23 -19.37 12.04
CA TRP A 278 1.65 -19.05 12.01
C TRP A 278 2.13 -18.64 13.40
N SER A 279 3.37 -18.99 13.71
CA SER A 279 4.07 -18.63 14.94
C SER A 279 5.56 -18.53 14.61
N GLU A 280 6.18 -17.44 15.03
CA GLU A 280 7.61 -17.21 14.82
C GLU A 280 8.25 -16.63 16.07
N ARG A 281 9.53 -16.97 16.28
CA ARG A 281 10.33 -16.51 17.40
C ARG A 281 11.55 -15.77 16.88
N TYR A 282 11.67 -14.53 17.33
CA TYR A 282 12.81 -13.65 17.07
C TYR A 282 13.71 -13.58 18.31
N ILE A 283 15.00 -13.39 18.07
CA ILE A 283 16.03 -13.26 19.11
C ILE A 283 16.80 -11.97 18.85
N GLY A 284 16.73 -11.03 19.79
CA GLY A 284 17.54 -9.81 19.80
C GLY A 284 18.66 -9.90 20.84
N ASP A 285 19.83 -9.36 20.52
CA ASP A 285 20.90 -9.14 21.49
C ASP A 285 20.53 -7.97 22.40
N ALA A 286 20.24 -8.23 23.69
CA ALA A 286 19.73 -7.22 24.61
C ALA A 286 20.77 -6.13 24.98
N GLU A 287 22.06 -6.40 24.75
CA GLU A 287 23.16 -5.53 25.18
C GLU A 287 23.55 -4.50 24.10
N ASN A 288 23.25 -4.77 22.83
CA ASN A 288 23.51 -3.87 21.68
C ASN A 288 22.22 -3.39 20.97
N LEU A 289 21.07 -3.36 21.66
CA LEU A 289 19.78 -3.06 21.05
C LEU A 289 19.68 -1.60 20.58
N SER A 290 19.36 -1.40 19.30
CA SER A 290 18.53 -0.28 18.88
C SER A 290 17.08 -0.72 18.94
N ILE A 291 16.33 -0.28 19.96
CA ILE A 291 14.90 -0.63 20.12
C ILE A 291 14.14 -0.34 18.83
N THR A 292 14.36 0.83 18.22
CA THR A 292 13.75 1.20 16.94
C THR A 292 14.10 0.24 15.82
N GLY A 293 15.35 -0.22 15.73
CA GLY A 293 15.76 -1.17 14.69
C GLY A 293 15.06 -2.53 14.83
N ILE A 294 14.81 -2.96 16.06
CA ILE A 294 14.09 -4.21 16.36
C ILE A 294 12.63 -4.08 16.03
N LEU A 295 12.01 -2.97 16.46
CA LEU A 295 10.63 -2.66 16.14
C LEU A 295 10.42 -2.63 14.62
N ASP A 296 11.26 -1.90 13.88
CA ASP A 296 11.15 -1.77 12.42
C ASP A 296 11.33 -3.12 11.72
N THR A 297 12.34 -3.90 12.12
CA THR A 297 12.64 -5.19 11.49
C THR A 297 11.52 -6.20 11.76
N ILE A 298 11.20 -6.42 13.04
CA ILE A 298 10.25 -7.45 13.44
C ILE A 298 8.83 -7.10 13.01
N SER A 299 8.40 -5.84 13.13
CA SER A 299 7.08 -5.43 12.64
C SER A 299 6.94 -5.61 11.14
N SER A 300 7.99 -5.31 10.37
CA SER A 300 8.01 -5.52 8.91
C SER A 300 7.93 -6.99 8.57
N ASP A 301 8.67 -7.86 9.27
CA ASP A 301 8.69 -9.30 9.03
C ASP A 301 7.33 -9.94 9.38
N ILE A 302 6.75 -9.58 10.53
CA ILE A 302 5.40 -10.00 10.93
C ILE A 302 4.37 -9.56 9.87
N ALA A 303 4.41 -8.29 9.47
CA ALA A 303 3.44 -7.75 8.52
C ALA A 303 3.58 -8.41 7.13
N ALA A 304 4.81 -8.65 6.67
CA ALA A 304 5.07 -9.38 5.42
C ALA A 304 4.56 -10.83 5.51
N ALA A 305 4.86 -11.55 6.59
CA ALA A 305 4.41 -12.94 6.77
C ALA A 305 2.88 -13.08 6.73
N ILE A 306 2.16 -12.11 7.29
CA ILE A 306 0.71 -12.14 7.43
C ILE A 306 0.00 -11.57 6.20
N GLY A 307 0.40 -10.37 5.77
CA GLY A 307 -0.35 -9.54 4.83
C GLY A 307 0.06 -9.63 3.37
N GLN A 308 1.22 -10.22 3.05
CA GLN A 308 1.62 -10.39 1.65
C GLN A 308 0.59 -11.23 0.89
N GLN A 309 0.59 -11.11 -0.45
CA GLN A 309 -0.37 -11.81 -1.33
C GLN A 309 -0.47 -13.32 -1.03
N TYR A 310 0.60 -13.98 -0.57
CA TYR A 310 0.59 -15.41 -0.18
C TYR A 310 0.83 -15.63 1.31
N GLY A 311 0.63 -14.59 2.12
CA GLY A 311 0.76 -14.64 3.57
C GLY A 311 -0.28 -15.54 4.22
N TYR A 312 -0.06 -15.84 5.49
CA TYR A 312 -0.85 -16.85 6.21
C TYR A 312 -2.33 -16.51 6.31
N ALA A 313 -2.69 -15.22 6.44
CA ALA A 313 -4.09 -14.80 6.51
C ALA A 313 -4.83 -15.05 5.20
N LEU A 314 -4.31 -14.52 4.08
CA LEU A 314 -4.93 -14.68 2.77
C LEU A 314 -4.92 -16.13 2.29
N ARG A 315 -3.89 -16.91 2.64
CA ARG A 315 -3.86 -18.36 2.34
C ARG A 315 -5.01 -19.10 3.02
N ASP A 316 -5.30 -18.82 4.29
CA ASP A 316 -6.40 -19.48 5.02
C ASP A 316 -7.76 -19.04 4.48
N VAL A 317 -7.94 -17.76 4.17
CA VAL A 317 -9.16 -17.23 3.53
C VAL A 317 -9.40 -17.92 2.20
N ARG A 318 -8.36 -18.07 1.36
CA ARG A 318 -8.47 -18.82 0.10
C ARG A 318 -8.89 -20.27 0.34
N ALA A 319 -8.27 -20.96 1.29
CA ALA A 319 -8.56 -22.36 1.57
C ALA A 319 -9.97 -22.61 2.14
N THR A 320 -10.54 -21.62 2.83
CA THR A 320 -11.83 -21.77 3.53
C THR A 320 -13.00 -21.15 2.77
N ARG A 321 -12.80 -20.07 2.01
CA ARG A 321 -13.86 -19.34 1.31
C ARG A 321 -14.01 -19.71 -0.17
N LEU A 322 -12.92 -20.08 -0.86
CA LEU A 322 -12.98 -20.46 -2.28
C LEU A 322 -13.64 -21.82 -2.59
N PRO A 323 -13.77 -22.78 -1.65
CA PRO A 323 -14.50 -24.02 -1.93
C PRO A 323 -16.00 -23.81 -2.20
N ASP A 324 -16.62 -22.74 -1.69
CA ASP A 324 -18.04 -22.46 -1.96
C ASP A 324 -18.19 -21.66 -3.27
N GLN A 325 -18.26 -22.39 -4.38
CA GLN A 325 -18.35 -21.81 -5.72
C GLN A 325 -19.68 -21.11 -6.01
N ASN A 326 -20.67 -21.20 -5.10
CA ASN A 326 -22.01 -20.69 -5.32
C ASN A 326 -22.30 -19.37 -4.60
N ASP A 327 -21.39 -18.86 -3.78
CA ASP A 327 -21.56 -17.56 -3.11
C ASP A 327 -21.27 -16.41 -4.10
N PRO A 328 -22.31 -15.66 -4.56
CA PRO A 328 -22.11 -14.59 -5.52
C PRO A 328 -21.29 -13.42 -4.94
N SER A 329 -21.28 -13.25 -3.61
CA SER A 329 -20.54 -12.17 -2.94
C SER A 329 -19.02 -12.40 -2.93
N LEU A 330 -18.59 -13.66 -3.10
CA LEU A 330 -17.19 -14.06 -3.12
C LEU A 330 -16.64 -14.27 -4.54
N ARG A 331 -17.48 -14.19 -5.56
CA ARG A 331 -17.09 -14.47 -6.95
C ARG A 331 -15.93 -13.60 -7.42
N GLY A 332 -15.96 -12.29 -7.18
CA GLY A 332 -14.88 -11.38 -7.57
C GLY A 332 -13.56 -11.70 -6.88
N PHE A 333 -13.60 -11.95 -5.56
CA PHE A 333 -12.45 -12.40 -4.78
C PHE A 333 -11.88 -13.73 -5.33
N ALA A 334 -12.75 -14.68 -5.68
CA ALA A 334 -12.35 -15.96 -6.27
C ALA A 334 -11.68 -15.81 -7.62
N CYS A 335 -12.17 -14.91 -8.48
CA CYS A 335 -11.54 -14.61 -9.77
C CYS A 335 -10.13 -14.03 -9.58
N VAL A 336 -9.97 -13.07 -8.66
CA VAL A 336 -8.66 -12.50 -8.29
C VAL A 336 -7.73 -13.60 -7.77
N ALA A 337 -8.19 -14.44 -6.85
CA ALA A 337 -7.39 -15.53 -6.30
C ALA A 337 -6.97 -16.55 -7.37
N SER A 338 -7.87 -16.89 -8.30
CA SER A 338 -7.57 -17.78 -9.44
C SER A 338 -6.49 -17.19 -10.34
N ALA A 339 -6.56 -15.90 -10.66
CA ALA A 339 -5.54 -15.22 -11.44
C ALA A 339 -4.18 -15.18 -10.72
N GLN A 340 -4.17 -15.04 -9.39
CA GLN A 340 -2.95 -15.11 -8.58
C GLN A 340 -2.33 -16.51 -8.53
N ILE A 341 -3.14 -17.57 -8.64
CA ILE A 341 -2.65 -18.95 -8.78
C ILE A 341 -2.03 -19.13 -10.16
N TYR A 342 -2.74 -18.75 -11.23
CA TYR A 342 -2.21 -18.76 -12.59
C TYR A 342 -0.87 -18.03 -12.70
N ARG A 343 -0.73 -16.84 -12.10
CA ARG A 343 0.54 -16.08 -12.13
C ARG A 343 1.71 -16.76 -11.41
N ARG A 344 1.47 -17.81 -10.63
CA ARG A 344 2.54 -18.58 -9.97
C ARG A 344 3.03 -19.73 -10.86
N THR A 345 2.12 -20.31 -11.63
CA THR A 345 2.33 -21.55 -12.41
C THR A 345 2.49 -21.29 -13.92
N TYR A 346 1.84 -20.25 -14.43
CA TYR A 346 1.64 -19.93 -15.84
C TYR A 346 1.08 -21.10 -16.67
N HIS A 347 0.33 -22.00 -16.03
CA HIS A 347 -0.33 -23.11 -16.71
C HIS A 347 -1.35 -22.58 -17.72
N ARG A 348 -1.17 -22.94 -18.99
CA ARG A 348 -1.94 -22.40 -20.11
C ARG A 348 -3.45 -22.69 -20.01
N ASP A 349 -3.81 -23.84 -19.44
CA ASP A 349 -5.19 -24.28 -19.24
C ASP A 349 -5.94 -23.46 -18.16
N GLU A 350 -5.22 -22.82 -17.24
CA GLU A 350 -5.80 -21.93 -16.22
C GLU A 350 -6.11 -20.53 -16.75
N TYR A 351 -5.39 -20.09 -17.81
CA TYR A 351 -5.43 -18.73 -18.33
C TYR A 351 -6.83 -18.25 -18.71
N GLN A 352 -7.51 -19.02 -19.57
CA GLN A 352 -8.77 -18.60 -20.18
C GLN A 352 -9.86 -18.42 -19.12
N ALA A 353 -9.98 -19.38 -18.20
CA ALA A 353 -10.96 -19.33 -17.12
C ALA A 353 -10.72 -18.15 -16.18
N ALA A 354 -9.47 -17.90 -15.78
CA ALA A 354 -9.12 -16.77 -14.92
C ALA A 354 -9.40 -15.42 -15.60
N ARG A 355 -9.06 -15.28 -16.89
CA ARG A 355 -9.34 -14.08 -17.69
C ARG A 355 -10.84 -13.80 -17.79
N ASP A 356 -11.62 -14.80 -18.16
CA ASP A 356 -13.09 -14.67 -18.32
C ASP A 356 -13.77 -14.32 -17.00
N CYS A 357 -13.29 -14.90 -15.90
CA CYS A 357 -13.77 -14.60 -14.54
C CYS A 357 -13.50 -13.14 -14.16
N LEU A 358 -12.28 -12.65 -14.39
CA LEU A 358 -11.90 -11.26 -14.13
C LEU A 358 -12.68 -10.27 -15.00
N GLU A 359 -12.92 -10.59 -16.27
CA GLU A 359 -13.73 -9.76 -17.17
C GLU A 359 -15.19 -9.67 -16.74
N ALA A 360 -15.77 -10.76 -16.23
CA ALA A 360 -17.07 -10.72 -15.60
C ALA A 360 -17.05 -9.83 -14.35
N THR A 361 -16.03 -10.01 -13.50
CA THR A 361 -15.86 -9.27 -12.24
C THR A 361 -15.80 -7.76 -12.47
N VAL A 362 -14.95 -7.28 -13.37
CA VAL A 362 -14.81 -5.83 -13.62
C VAL A 362 -16.02 -5.23 -14.34
N ARG A 363 -16.86 -6.05 -14.98
CA ARG A 363 -18.14 -5.62 -15.56
C ARG A 363 -19.22 -5.47 -14.50
N GLU A 364 -19.24 -6.38 -13.53
CA GLU A 364 -20.18 -6.39 -12.41
C GLU A 364 -19.82 -5.36 -11.33
N ASP A 365 -18.52 -5.21 -11.05
CA ASP A 365 -17.95 -4.24 -10.11
C ASP A 365 -16.82 -3.43 -10.78
N PRO A 366 -17.15 -2.35 -11.50
CA PRO A 366 -16.19 -1.52 -12.23
C PRO A 366 -15.20 -0.75 -11.36
N ASP A 367 -15.43 -0.70 -10.05
CA ASP A 367 -14.58 0.01 -9.08
C ASP A 367 -13.66 -0.97 -8.32
N TYR A 368 -13.70 -2.27 -8.65
CA TYR A 368 -12.82 -3.27 -8.07
C TYR A 368 -11.39 -3.16 -8.64
N VAL A 369 -10.59 -2.30 -8.01
CA VAL A 369 -9.18 -2.01 -8.35
C VAL A 369 -8.36 -3.27 -8.65
N ARG A 370 -8.39 -4.26 -7.76
CA ARG A 370 -7.54 -5.44 -7.92
C ARG A 370 -7.96 -6.35 -9.06
N ALA A 371 -9.26 -6.46 -9.34
CA ALA A 371 -9.72 -7.21 -10.51
C ALA A 371 -9.17 -6.59 -11.80
N TRP A 372 -9.14 -5.26 -11.89
CA TRP A 372 -8.48 -4.54 -12.98
C TRP A 372 -6.96 -4.78 -13.03
N ALA A 373 -6.27 -4.71 -11.89
CA ALA A 373 -4.83 -4.97 -11.83
C ALA A 373 -4.47 -6.41 -12.26
N MET A 374 -5.23 -7.41 -11.81
CA MET A 374 -5.04 -8.80 -12.22
C MET A 374 -5.39 -9.02 -13.70
N LEU A 375 -6.45 -8.37 -14.20
CA LEU A 375 -6.81 -8.44 -15.62
C LEU A 375 -5.71 -7.86 -16.49
N ALA A 376 -5.02 -6.80 -16.05
CA ALA A 376 -3.87 -6.24 -16.75
C ALA A 376 -2.73 -7.25 -16.91
N TYR A 377 -2.40 -8.02 -15.86
CA TYR A 377 -1.41 -9.10 -15.96
C TYR A 377 -1.82 -10.15 -17.01
N LEU A 378 -3.07 -10.64 -16.98
CA LEU A 378 -3.51 -11.67 -17.92
C LEU A 378 -3.59 -11.14 -19.35
N ARG A 379 -3.99 -9.89 -19.58
CA ARG A 379 -3.96 -9.28 -20.92
C ARG A 379 -2.53 -9.08 -21.43
N ASN A 380 -1.61 -8.74 -20.56
CA ASN A 380 -0.19 -8.71 -20.88
C ASN A 380 0.34 -10.12 -21.24
N ASP A 381 -0.11 -11.15 -20.54
CA ASP A 381 0.31 -12.54 -20.81
C ASP A 381 -0.27 -13.10 -22.12
N ALA A 382 -1.45 -12.61 -22.55
CA ALA A 382 -1.94 -12.85 -23.91
C ALA A 382 -0.95 -12.36 -24.97
N ALA A 383 -0.35 -11.18 -24.77
CA ALA A 383 0.65 -10.62 -25.67
C ALA A 383 1.98 -11.38 -25.61
N ARG A 384 2.42 -11.78 -24.42
CA ARG A 384 3.71 -12.47 -24.18
C ARG A 384 3.72 -13.90 -24.70
N PHE A 385 2.67 -14.65 -24.39
CA PHE A 385 2.62 -16.10 -24.66
C PHE A 385 1.70 -16.46 -25.84
N GLY A 386 1.08 -15.47 -26.50
CA GLY A 386 0.21 -15.70 -27.64
C GLY A 386 -1.02 -16.56 -27.29
N HIS A 387 -1.56 -16.39 -26.09
CA HIS A 387 -2.70 -17.19 -25.63
C HIS A 387 -3.96 -16.96 -26.49
N GLU A 388 -4.10 -15.80 -27.13
CA GLU A 388 -5.25 -15.41 -27.93
C GLU A 388 -4.87 -15.26 -29.42
N GLN A 389 -5.24 -16.23 -30.27
CA GLN A 389 -4.86 -16.25 -31.69
C GLN A 389 -5.44 -15.11 -32.53
N ASN A 390 -6.61 -14.59 -32.13
CA ASN A 390 -7.33 -13.53 -32.86
C ASN A 390 -6.98 -12.13 -32.36
N LEU A 391 -6.05 -12.00 -31.43
CA LEU A 391 -5.64 -10.73 -30.83
C LEU A 391 -4.18 -10.45 -31.21
N SER A 392 -3.93 -9.32 -31.86
CA SER A 392 -2.55 -8.91 -32.14
C SER A 392 -1.79 -8.62 -30.84
N ARG A 393 -0.47 -8.82 -30.86
CA ARG A 393 0.40 -8.54 -29.70
C ARG A 393 0.27 -7.09 -29.21
N GLU A 394 0.19 -6.14 -30.14
CA GLU A 394 0.02 -4.71 -29.84
C GLU A 394 -1.33 -4.45 -29.16
N ALA A 395 -2.42 -4.97 -29.73
CA ALA A 395 -3.76 -4.82 -29.14
C ALA A 395 -3.88 -5.47 -27.75
N ALA A 396 -3.19 -6.59 -27.50
CA ALA A 396 -3.15 -7.23 -26.20
C ALA A 396 -2.42 -6.36 -25.15
N PHE A 397 -1.29 -5.74 -25.50
CA PHE A 397 -0.62 -4.77 -24.62
C PHE A 397 -1.46 -3.52 -24.37
N ASP A 398 -2.21 -3.03 -25.37
CA ASP A 398 -3.12 -1.90 -25.18
C ASP A 398 -4.25 -2.22 -24.21
N LEU A 399 -4.85 -3.41 -24.31
CA LEU A 399 -5.86 -3.87 -23.33
C LEU A 399 -5.26 -4.00 -21.93
N ALA A 400 -4.03 -4.50 -21.83
CA ALA A 400 -3.32 -4.61 -20.56
C ALA A 400 -3.07 -3.23 -19.93
N ARG A 401 -2.61 -2.26 -20.74
CA ARG A 401 -2.37 -0.88 -20.29
C ARG A 401 -3.66 -0.18 -19.90
N GLN A 402 -4.75 -0.40 -20.62
CA GLN A 402 -6.08 0.14 -20.27
C GLN A 402 -6.56 -0.41 -18.92
N ALA A 403 -6.44 -1.72 -18.69
CA ALA A 403 -6.81 -2.34 -17.42
C ALA A 403 -5.95 -1.81 -16.25
N ALA A 404 -4.63 -1.72 -16.43
CA ALA A 404 -3.74 -1.18 -15.41
C ALA A 404 -4.00 0.31 -15.14
N SER A 405 -4.28 1.10 -16.19
CA SER A 405 -4.62 2.52 -16.05
C SER A 405 -5.93 2.69 -15.28
N ARG A 406 -6.95 1.89 -15.60
CA ARG A 406 -8.23 1.91 -14.88
C ARG A 406 -8.06 1.61 -13.40
N ALA A 407 -7.21 0.65 -13.05
CA ALA A 407 -6.89 0.36 -11.65
C ALA A 407 -6.24 1.57 -10.95
N LEU A 408 -5.26 2.23 -11.61
CA LEU A 408 -4.59 3.41 -11.07
C LEU A 408 -5.46 4.68 -11.03
N ASP A 409 -6.45 4.79 -11.91
CA ASP A 409 -7.43 5.88 -11.90
C ASP A 409 -8.36 5.77 -10.68
N LEU A 410 -8.68 4.53 -10.28
CA LEU A 410 -9.49 4.22 -9.10
C LEU A 410 -8.68 4.41 -7.80
N ASP A 411 -7.46 3.89 -7.77
CA ASP A 411 -6.52 4.09 -6.66
C ASP A 411 -5.07 4.29 -7.18
N PRO A 412 -4.56 5.53 -7.20
CA PRO A 412 -3.20 5.83 -7.65
C PRO A 412 -2.08 5.29 -6.77
N GLN A 413 -2.41 4.79 -5.58
CA GLN A 413 -1.48 4.22 -4.61
C GLN A 413 -1.66 2.70 -4.44
N ASP A 414 -2.57 2.05 -5.17
CA ASP A 414 -2.69 0.59 -5.09
C ASP A 414 -1.42 -0.10 -5.58
N THR A 415 -0.85 -0.94 -4.71
CA THR A 415 0.48 -1.55 -4.97
C THR A 415 0.40 -2.55 -6.13
N ASP A 416 -0.68 -3.35 -6.22
CA ASP A 416 -0.88 -4.32 -7.29
C ASP A 416 -1.04 -3.64 -8.65
N ALA A 417 -1.80 -2.53 -8.70
CA ALA A 417 -1.99 -1.73 -9.90
C ALA A 417 -0.68 -1.09 -10.39
N LEU A 418 0.13 -0.55 -9.47
CA LEU A 418 1.46 -0.01 -9.80
C LEU A 418 2.38 -1.11 -10.35
N GLN A 419 2.40 -2.28 -9.72
CA GLN A 419 3.19 -3.43 -10.20
C GLN A 419 2.70 -3.95 -11.56
N ALA A 420 1.39 -3.99 -11.78
CA ALA A 420 0.78 -4.40 -13.04
C ALA A 420 1.17 -3.44 -14.16
N MET A 421 1.08 -2.13 -13.94
CA MET A 421 1.53 -1.14 -14.91
C MET A 421 3.03 -1.26 -15.20
N SER A 422 3.87 -1.39 -14.16
CA SER A 422 5.30 -1.70 -14.32
C SER A 422 5.52 -2.91 -15.23
N HIS A 423 4.76 -3.99 -15.01
CA HIS A 423 4.87 -5.21 -15.80
C HIS A 423 4.48 -5.01 -17.27
N VAL A 424 3.38 -4.31 -17.53
CA VAL A 424 2.93 -3.98 -18.89
C VAL A 424 3.99 -3.15 -19.62
N GLU A 425 4.50 -2.09 -19.00
CA GLU A 425 5.46 -1.19 -19.65
C GLU A 425 6.78 -1.89 -20.00
N GLN A 426 7.25 -2.83 -19.16
CA GLN A 426 8.44 -3.61 -19.48
C GLN A 426 8.28 -4.39 -20.80
N TYR A 427 7.18 -5.14 -20.92
CA TYR A 427 6.99 -6.04 -22.07
C TYR A 427 6.52 -5.29 -23.32
N ALA A 428 5.93 -4.10 -23.15
CA ALA A 428 5.70 -3.15 -24.24
C ALA A 428 6.99 -2.43 -24.70
N GLY A 429 8.10 -2.55 -23.96
CA GLY A 429 9.42 -2.05 -24.34
C GLY A 429 9.87 -0.75 -23.66
N ASP A 430 9.05 -0.15 -22.80
CA ASP A 430 9.39 1.06 -22.04
C ASP A 430 9.93 0.69 -20.64
N ILE A 431 11.19 0.28 -20.60
CA ILE A 431 11.84 -0.25 -19.39
C ILE A 431 12.02 0.84 -18.32
N GLU A 432 12.32 2.09 -18.68
CA GLU A 432 12.51 3.15 -17.67
C GLU A 432 11.17 3.54 -17.03
N ARG A 433 10.10 3.67 -17.82
CA ARG A 433 8.74 3.89 -17.28
C ARG A 433 8.31 2.72 -16.40
N SER A 434 8.66 1.49 -16.76
CA SER A 434 8.45 0.32 -15.91
C SER A 434 9.14 0.45 -14.54
N ILE A 435 10.41 0.90 -14.52
CA ILE A 435 11.16 1.14 -13.27
C ILE A 435 10.50 2.23 -12.43
N GLU A 436 10.00 3.31 -13.04
CA GLU A 436 9.29 4.39 -12.31
C GLU A 436 8.07 3.86 -11.54
N PHE A 437 7.22 3.07 -12.20
CA PHE A 437 6.07 2.46 -11.54
C PHE A 437 6.48 1.45 -10.46
N ALA A 438 7.51 0.64 -10.71
CA ALA A 438 8.01 -0.32 -9.73
C ALA A 438 8.58 0.37 -8.48
N ARG A 439 9.28 1.50 -8.64
CA ARG A 439 9.77 2.32 -7.51
C ARG A 439 8.61 2.87 -6.70
N ARG A 440 7.57 3.40 -7.35
CA ARG A 440 6.35 3.88 -6.67
C ARG A 440 5.67 2.79 -5.86
N ALA A 441 5.59 1.56 -6.39
CA ALA A 441 5.03 0.42 -5.63
C ALA A 441 5.80 0.17 -4.32
N VAL A 442 7.13 0.19 -4.37
CA VAL A 442 7.99 0.06 -3.19
C VAL A 442 7.87 1.26 -2.23
N GLU A 443 7.67 2.48 -2.75
CA GLU A 443 7.45 3.67 -1.91
C GLU A 443 6.13 3.60 -1.13
N VAL A 444 5.07 3.05 -1.73
CA VAL A 444 3.79 2.81 -1.07
C VAL A 444 3.94 1.74 0.01
N ASN A 445 4.42 0.56 -0.38
CA ASN A 445 4.59 -0.57 0.54
C ASN A 445 6.03 -1.14 0.46
N PRO A 446 6.97 -0.63 1.28
CA PRO A 446 8.33 -1.15 1.34
C PRO A 446 8.43 -2.54 2.00
N ASN A 447 7.33 -3.02 2.57
CA ASN A 447 7.24 -4.31 3.24
C ASN A 447 6.63 -5.41 2.36
N ASP A 448 6.14 -5.08 1.15
CA ASP A 448 5.65 -6.08 0.20
C ASP A 448 6.82 -6.74 -0.55
N PRO A 449 7.07 -8.06 -0.35
CA PRO A 449 8.11 -8.77 -1.09
C PRO A 449 7.85 -8.79 -2.60
N ALA A 450 6.59 -8.74 -3.04
CA ALA A 450 6.26 -8.70 -4.46
C ALA A 450 6.65 -7.36 -5.10
N ALA A 451 6.45 -6.23 -4.41
CA ALA A 451 6.87 -4.91 -4.89
C ALA A 451 8.40 -4.84 -5.01
N LEU A 452 9.13 -5.35 -4.01
CA LEU A 452 10.59 -5.44 -4.04
C LEU A 452 11.08 -6.31 -5.21
N ALA A 453 10.51 -7.51 -5.38
CA ALA A 453 10.88 -8.40 -6.48
C ALA A 453 10.56 -7.79 -7.85
N ASN A 454 9.41 -7.13 -8.00
CA ASN A 454 9.04 -6.42 -9.22
C ASN A 454 10.11 -5.39 -9.60
N LEU A 455 10.50 -4.52 -8.67
CA LEU A 455 11.56 -3.51 -8.89
C LEU A 455 12.91 -4.16 -9.22
N ALA A 456 13.30 -5.18 -8.48
CA ALA A 456 14.55 -5.89 -8.71
C ALA A 456 14.61 -6.51 -10.12
N ILE A 457 13.52 -7.12 -10.59
CA ILE A 457 13.42 -7.67 -11.94
C ILE A 457 13.57 -6.56 -12.98
N ARG A 458 12.94 -5.39 -12.79
CA ARG A 458 13.08 -4.28 -13.75
C ARG A 458 14.52 -3.78 -13.86
N TYR A 459 15.24 -3.71 -12.74
CA TYR A 459 16.67 -3.43 -12.77
C TYR A 459 17.47 -4.50 -13.52
N GLY A 460 17.18 -5.79 -13.28
CA GLY A 460 17.81 -6.89 -14.00
C GLY A 460 17.61 -6.82 -15.52
N VAL A 461 16.38 -6.57 -15.95
CA VAL A 461 16.02 -6.41 -17.38
C VAL A 461 16.70 -5.20 -18.00
N ALA A 462 16.88 -4.12 -17.24
CA ALA A 462 17.67 -2.96 -17.63
C ALA A 462 19.21 -3.21 -17.59
N GLY A 463 19.67 -4.41 -17.25
CA GLY A 463 21.08 -4.74 -17.08
C GLY A 463 21.73 -4.15 -15.82
N ARG A 464 20.95 -3.56 -14.91
CA ARG A 464 21.39 -2.95 -13.64
C ARG A 464 21.42 -3.98 -12.51
N PHE A 465 22.19 -5.05 -12.68
CA PHE A 465 22.24 -6.17 -11.72
C PHE A 465 22.70 -5.74 -10.32
N ASP A 466 23.66 -4.83 -10.23
CA ASP A 466 24.17 -4.31 -8.94
C ASP A 466 23.10 -3.58 -8.12
N ASP A 467 22.11 -2.96 -8.79
CA ASP A 467 20.96 -2.32 -8.13
C ASP A 467 19.88 -3.35 -7.77
N GLY A 468 19.64 -4.33 -8.67
CA GLY A 468 18.54 -5.29 -8.55
C GLY A 468 18.79 -6.42 -7.55
N VAL A 469 20.00 -7.00 -7.55
CA VAL A 469 20.33 -8.19 -6.74
C VAL A 469 20.14 -7.95 -5.23
N PRO A 470 20.63 -6.84 -4.63
CA PRO A 470 20.40 -6.57 -3.21
C PRO A 470 18.92 -6.46 -2.85
N ILE A 471 18.11 -5.90 -3.74
CA ILE A 471 16.67 -5.75 -3.55
C ILE A 471 15.97 -7.11 -3.65
N MET A 472 16.37 -7.95 -4.61
CA MET A 472 15.81 -9.31 -4.75
C MET A 472 16.13 -10.19 -3.53
N ARG A 473 17.34 -10.09 -2.97
CA ARG A 473 17.69 -10.81 -1.73
C ARG A 473 16.75 -10.44 -0.59
N ARG A 474 16.50 -9.14 -0.40
CA ARG A 474 15.51 -8.65 0.58
C ARG A 474 14.09 -9.17 0.30
N ALA A 475 13.69 -9.25 -0.98
CA ALA A 475 12.39 -9.80 -1.36
C ALA A 475 12.29 -11.30 -1.00
N ILE A 476 13.33 -12.08 -1.28
CA ILE A 476 13.41 -13.51 -0.95
C ILE A 476 13.38 -13.72 0.57
N GLU A 477 14.19 -12.97 1.32
CA GLU A 477 14.26 -13.03 2.78
C GLU A 477 12.91 -12.78 3.46
N ARG A 478 12.08 -11.89 2.89
CA ARG A 478 10.75 -11.54 3.42
C ARG A 478 9.60 -12.39 2.90
N SER A 479 9.87 -13.26 1.94
CA SER A 479 8.83 -14.11 1.34
C SER A 479 8.64 -15.39 2.16
N VAL A 480 7.40 -15.68 2.59
CA VAL A 480 7.08 -16.95 3.26
C VAL A 480 7.29 -18.15 2.32
N ALA A 481 7.03 -17.94 1.04
CA ALA A 481 7.25 -18.93 -0.01
C ALA A 481 7.63 -18.21 -1.32
N PRO A 482 8.91 -17.84 -1.52
CA PRO A 482 9.33 -17.09 -2.69
C PRO A 482 9.00 -17.89 -3.97
N PRO A 483 8.32 -17.27 -4.95
CA PRO A 483 8.08 -17.91 -6.24
C PRO A 483 9.40 -18.27 -6.95
N PRO A 484 9.45 -19.34 -7.78
CA PRO A 484 10.68 -19.75 -8.47
C PRO A 484 11.34 -18.60 -9.25
N PHE A 485 10.54 -17.76 -9.92
CA PHE A 485 11.07 -16.65 -10.71
C PHE A 485 11.85 -15.59 -9.92
N TYR A 486 11.74 -15.54 -8.58
CA TYR A 486 12.56 -14.63 -7.76
C TYR A 486 14.05 -14.99 -7.86
N PHE A 487 14.35 -16.27 -8.06
CA PHE A 487 15.72 -16.76 -8.16
C PHE A 487 16.34 -16.57 -9.55
N HIS A 488 15.55 -16.23 -10.58
CA HIS A 488 16.07 -16.03 -11.95
C HIS A 488 17.04 -14.86 -12.04
N LEU A 489 16.80 -13.76 -11.31
CA LEU A 489 17.72 -12.63 -11.31
C LEU A 489 19.06 -12.99 -10.66
N LEU A 490 19.03 -13.71 -9.53
CA LEU A 490 20.24 -14.16 -8.86
C LEU A 490 21.02 -15.15 -9.74
N ALA A 491 20.33 -16.12 -10.34
CA ALA A 491 20.93 -17.08 -11.25
C ALA A 491 21.54 -16.38 -12.48
N ALA A 492 20.85 -15.40 -13.08
CA ALA A 492 21.39 -14.61 -14.18
C ALA A 492 22.66 -13.83 -13.80
N ASP A 493 22.68 -13.21 -12.61
CA ASP A 493 23.87 -12.51 -12.09
C ASP A 493 25.05 -13.47 -11.87
N HIS A 494 24.81 -14.62 -11.22
CA HIS A 494 25.83 -15.65 -11.01
C HIS A 494 26.34 -16.24 -12.32
N LEU A 495 25.48 -16.41 -13.34
CA LEU A 495 25.88 -16.83 -14.68
C LEU A 495 26.85 -15.83 -15.32
N ILE A 496 26.53 -14.53 -15.29
CA ILE A 496 27.38 -13.48 -15.88
C ILE A 496 28.73 -13.40 -15.16
N LYS A 497 28.74 -13.65 -13.84
CA LYS A 497 29.96 -13.66 -13.01
C LYS A 497 30.73 -14.97 -13.05
N ASN A 498 30.22 -16.00 -13.71
CA ASN A 498 30.78 -17.35 -13.76
C ASN A 498 30.87 -18.04 -12.39
N GLU A 499 29.91 -17.77 -11.50
CA GLU A 499 29.82 -18.32 -10.14
C GLU A 499 28.98 -19.60 -10.13
N TRP A 500 29.55 -20.70 -10.65
CA TRP A 500 28.78 -21.91 -11.02
C TRP A 500 28.03 -22.60 -9.87
N SER A 501 28.60 -22.65 -8.67
CA SER A 501 27.94 -23.26 -7.51
C SER A 501 26.74 -22.43 -7.04
N GLU A 502 26.87 -21.10 -7.05
CA GLU A 502 25.79 -20.19 -6.67
C GLU A 502 24.71 -20.12 -7.77
N LEU A 503 25.13 -20.20 -9.04
CA LEU A 503 24.23 -20.38 -10.18
C LEU A 503 23.39 -21.64 -10.00
N LEU A 504 24.01 -22.78 -9.65
CA LEU A 504 23.28 -24.02 -9.42
C LEU A 504 22.25 -23.85 -8.28
N TRP A 505 22.67 -23.31 -7.13
CA TRP A 505 21.79 -23.07 -5.99
C TRP A 505 20.56 -22.22 -6.34
N ALA A 506 20.77 -21.16 -7.14
CA ALA A 506 19.69 -20.27 -7.56
C ALA A 506 18.82 -20.93 -8.66
N ALA A 507 19.42 -21.62 -9.63
CA ALA A 507 18.72 -22.27 -10.72
C ALA A 507 17.84 -23.43 -10.24
N GLU A 508 18.28 -24.22 -9.24
CA GLU A 508 17.47 -25.28 -8.60
C GLU A 508 16.19 -24.73 -7.98
N ARG A 509 16.25 -23.53 -7.39
CA ARG A 509 15.07 -22.84 -6.82
C ARG A 509 14.25 -22.13 -7.89
N GLY A 510 14.90 -21.72 -8.98
CA GLY A 510 14.30 -21.06 -10.13
C GLY A 510 13.58 -21.98 -11.11
N SER A 511 13.76 -23.29 -11.00
CA SER A 511 13.27 -24.27 -11.97
C SER A 511 12.01 -25.03 -11.53
N GLY A 512 11.36 -24.59 -10.46
CA GLY A 512 10.08 -25.15 -9.98
C GLY A 512 9.00 -25.18 -11.08
N ASP A 513 7.99 -26.05 -10.91
CA ASP A 513 7.04 -26.45 -11.96
C ASP A 513 6.55 -25.28 -12.84
N GLY A 514 6.81 -25.40 -14.15
CA GLY A 514 6.37 -24.45 -15.19
C GLY A 514 7.44 -23.48 -15.71
N TRP A 515 8.60 -23.34 -15.06
CA TRP A 515 9.58 -22.30 -15.41
C TRP A 515 10.72 -22.77 -16.33
N SER A 516 10.53 -22.63 -17.65
CA SER A 516 11.52 -23.01 -18.68
C SER A 516 12.87 -22.29 -18.55
N PHE A 517 12.87 -20.99 -18.24
CA PHE A 517 14.11 -20.23 -18.06
C PHE A 517 14.95 -20.71 -16.88
N GLY A 518 14.34 -21.16 -15.78
CA GLY A 518 15.06 -21.78 -14.67
C GLY A 518 15.73 -23.09 -15.08
N GLN A 519 15.05 -23.90 -15.92
CA GLN A 519 15.62 -25.11 -16.49
C GLN A 519 16.81 -24.80 -17.41
N ALA A 520 16.73 -23.74 -18.24
CA ALA A 520 17.85 -23.29 -19.06
C ALA A 520 19.11 -22.98 -18.23
N LEU A 521 18.94 -22.29 -17.10
CA LEU A 521 20.03 -21.96 -16.19
C LEU A 521 20.59 -23.22 -15.49
N LEU A 522 19.73 -24.19 -15.16
CA LEU A 522 20.16 -25.49 -14.63
C LEU A 522 21.01 -26.29 -15.62
N VAL A 523 20.64 -26.31 -16.90
CA VAL A 523 21.45 -26.94 -17.95
C VAL A 523 22.87 -26.39 -17.91
N ILE A 524 23.00 -25.07 -17.91
CA ILE A 524 24.31 -24.39 -17.92
C ILE A 524 25.08 -24.70 -16.64
N ALA A 525 24.43 -24.60 -15.48
CA ALA A 525 25.05 -24.87 -14.18
C ALA A 525 25.62 -26.30 -14.11
N HIS A 526 24.80 -27.29 -14.46
CA HIS A 526 25.21 -28.69 -14.44
C HIS A 526 26.31 -28.98 -15.46
N ARG A 527 26.26 -28.42 -16.67
CA ARG A 527 27.35 -28.57 -17.66
C ARG A 527 28.66 -28.01 -17.11
N LYS A 528 28.66 -26.80 -16.54
CA LYS A 528 29.87 -26.16 -15.98
C LYS A 528 30.42 -26.90 -14.76
N LEU A 529 29.57 -27.62 -14.03
CA LEU A 529 29.95 -28.47 -12.90
C LEU A 529 30.20 -29.94 -13.28
N SER A 530 30.23 -30.27 -14.58
CA SER A 530 30.45 -31.65 -15.09
C SER A 530 29.40 -32.69 -14.67
N ASN A 531 28.17 -32.25 -14.38
CA ASN A 531 27.02 -33.10 -14.05
C ASN A 531 26.20 -33.42 -15.31
N GLU A 532 26.77 -34.18 -16.24
CA GLU A 532 26.21 -34.38 -17.59
C GLU A 532 24.77 -34.91 -17.63
N GLN A 533 24.48 -35.92 -16.79
CA GLN A 533 23.15 -36.54 -16.74
C GLN A 533 22.08 -35.53 -16.31
N ALA A 534 22.35 -34.78 -15.24
CA ALA A 534 21.44 -33.76 -14.73
C ALA A 534 21.27 -32.59 -15.72
N ALA A 535 22.34 -32.22 -16.43
CA ALA A 535 22.25 -31.22 -17.49
C ALA A 535 21.32 -31.65 -18.63
N ARG A 536 21.40 -32.92 -19.06
CA ARG A 536 20.54 -33.46 -20.11
C ARG A 536 19.08 -33.55 -19.66
N GLU A 537 18.83 -34.00 -18.43
CA GLU A 537 17.48 -34.04 -17.85
C GLU A 537 16.83 -32.65 -17.80
N ALA A 538 17.58 -31.64 -17.36
CA ALA A 538 17.12 -30.25 -17.35
C ALA A 538 16.84 -29.73 -18.77
N TYR A 539 17.66 -30.10 -19.77
CA TYR A 539 17.46 -29.68 -21.16
C TYR A 539 16.18 -30.27 -21.75
N LEU A 540 15.94 -31.57 -21.55
CA LEU A 540 14.71 -32.22 -22.01
C LEU A 540 13.48 -31.60 -21.36
N ARG A 541 13.56 -31.27 -20.05
CA ARG A 541 12.45 -30.60 -19.35
C ARG A 541 12.23 -29.19 -19.84
N MET A 542 13.29 -28.43 -20.12
CA MET A 542 13.22 -27.10 -20.73
C MET A 542 12.50 -27.17 -22.08
N ALA A 543 12.90 -28.09 -22.96
CA ALA A 543 12.33 -28.26 -24.30
C ALA A 543 10.87 -28.74 -24.28
N GLU A 544 10.49 -29.56 -23.29
CA GLU A 544 9.10 -29.95 -23.07
C GLU A 544 8.22 -28.76 -22.65
N LEU A 545 8.72 -27.92 -21.75
CA LEU A 545 7.99 -26.77 -21.21
C LEU A 545 7.84 -25.63 -22.24
N ASP A 546 8.91 -25.36 -23.00
CA ASP A 546 8.98 -24.21 -23.89
C ASP A 546 9.85 -24.53 -25.12
N PRO A 547 9.29 -25.21 -26.14
CA PRO A 547 10.02 -25.56 -27.35
C PRO A 547 10.68 -24.35 -28.04
N PRO A 548 10.05 -23.16 -28.14
CA PRO A 548 10.71 -21.96 -28.67
C PRO A 548 12.04 -21.59 -27.98
N LEU A 549 12.15 -21.75 -26.66
CA LEU A 549 13.39 -21.50 -25.92
C LEU A 549 14.49 -22.52 -26.28
N ALA A 550 14.12 -23.77 -26.52
CA ALA A 550 15.08 -24.82 -26.92
C ALA A 550 15.54 -24.66 -28.38
N ASP A 551 14.64 -24.26 -29.27
CA ASP A 551 14.91 -24.13 -30.71
C ASP A 551 15.75 -22.90 -31.06
N ASP A 552 15.36 -21.72 -30.56
CA ASP A 552 16.08 -20.46 -30.77
C ASP A 552 16.13 -19.64 -29.46
N PRO A 553 17.04 -20.00 -28.54
CA PRO A 553 17.14 -19.32 -27.25
C PRO A 553 17.48 -17.84 -27.38
N LYS A 554 18.18 -17.43 -28.45
CA LYS A 554 18.53 -16.02 -28.66
C LYS A 554 17.29 -15.20 -28.98
N ALA A 555 16.50 -15.60 -29.97
CA ALA A 555 15.27 -14.90 -30.33
C ALA A 555 14.27 -14.90 -29.16
N TRP A 556 14.21 -15.98 -28.38
CA TRP A 556 13.38 -16.06 -27.19
C TRP A 556 13.78 -15.00 -26.14
N LEU A 557 15.07 -14.90 -25.80
CA LEU A 557 15.56 -13.97 -24.78
C LEU A 557 15.41 -12.51 -25.22
N GLU A 558 15.71 -12.22 -26.49
CA GLU A 558 15.52 -10.88 -27.09
C GLU A 558 14.04 -10.50 -27.08
N GLY A 559 13.13 -11.42 -27.40
CA GLY A 559 11.68 -11.19 -27.34
C GLY A 559 11.14 -10.89 -25.94
N HIS A 560 11.89 -11.28 -24.90
CA HIS A 560 11.62 -11.00 -23.48
C HIS A 560 12.36 -9.77 -22.95
N ASN A 561 13.00 -8.99 -23.83
CA ASN A 561 13.78 -7.79 -23.50
C ASN A 561 14.95 -8.06 -22.53
N MET A 562 15.53 -9.26 -22.53
CA MET A 562 16.67 -9.58 -21.69
C MET A 562 17.92 -8.77 -22.12
N PRO A 563 18.79 -8.35 -21.18
CA PRO A 563 19.95 -7.55 -21.51
C PRO A 563 20.94 -8.35 -22.38
N PRO A 564 21.62 -7.72 -23.36
CA PRO A 564 22.48 -8.43 -24.33
C PRO A 564 23.56 -9.32 -23.70
N VAL A 565 24.12 -8.90 -22.56
CA VAL A 565 25.11 -9.70 -21.81
C VAL A 565 24.55 -11.04 -21.34
N LEU A 566 23.28 -11.06 -20.91
CA LEU A 566 22.60 -12.27 -20.48
C LEU A 566 22.18 -13.12 -21.68
N VAL A 567 21.69 -12.49 -22.75
CA VAL A 567 21.35 -13.16 -24.02
C VAL A 567 22.54 -13.98 -24.51
N GLU A 568 23.71 -13.36 -24.60
CA GLU A 568 24.93 -14.02 -25.07
C GLU A 568 25.38 -15.15 -24.13
N ALA A 569 25.36 -14.91 -22.81
CA ALA A 569 25.77 -15.91 -21.82
C ALA A 569 24.89 -17.17 -21.86
N VAL A 570 23.57 -17.00 -21.93
CA VAL A 570 22.62 -18.12 -22.00
C VAL A 570 22.69 -18.81 -23.35
N TYR A 571 22.71 -18.06 -24.46
CA TYR A 571 22.81 -18.61 -25.81
C TYR A 571 24.05 -19.50 -25.96
N LYS A 572 25.22 -19.00 -25.52
CA LYS A 572 26.46 -19.77 -25.53
C LYS A 572 26.38 -21.00 -24.66
N GLY A 573 25.88 -20.87 -23.43
CA GLY A 573 25.76 -21.99 -22.49
C GLY A 573 24.86 -23.11 -22.99
N LEU A 574 23.71 -22.78 -23.60
CA LEU A 574 22.80 -23.75 -24.19
C LEU A 574 23.34 -24.35 -25.50
N SER A 575 24.01 -23.55 -26.34
CA SER A 575 24.65 -24.05 -27.57
C SER A 575 25.76 -25.07 -27.26
N ASP A 576 26.59 -24.78 -26.25
CA ASP A 576 27.62 -25.70 -25.75
C ASP A 576 27.00 -27.01 -25.22
N ALA A 577 25.84 -26.93 -24.56
CA ALA A 577 25.12 -28.09 -24.04
C ALA A 577 24.54 -28.94 -25.17
N ARG A 578 23.82 -28.32 -26.10
CA ARG A 578 23.20 -28.98 -27.26
C ARG A 578 24.23 -29.74 -28.12
N ALA A 579 25.37 -29.10 -28.39
CA ALA A 579 26.47 -29.73 -29.11
C ALA A 579 27.04 -30.97 -28.39
N ALA A 580 27.06 -30.95 -27.04
CA ALA A 580 27.53 -32.08 -26.24
C ALA A 580 26.51 -33.23 -26.18
N PHE A 581 25.21 -32.95 -26.25
CA PHE A 581 24.15 -33.97 -26.24
C PHE A 581 23.91 -34.61 -27.61
N GLY A 582 24.35 -33.97 -28.69
CA GLY A 582 24.12 -34.43 -30.07
C GLY A 582 22.70 -34.15 -30.56
N GLU A 583 22.07 -33.07 -30.06
CA GLU A 583 20.69 -32.66 -30.35
C GLU A 583 20.60 -31.41 -31.24
#